data_AF-A0A9W6TV10-F1
#
_entry.id   AF-A0A9W6TV10-F1
#
_cell.length_a   1.000
_cell.length_b   1.000
_cell.length_c   1.000
_cell.angle_alpha   90.00
_cell.angle_beta   90.00
_cell.angle_gamma   90.00
#
_symmetry.space_group_name_H-M   'P 1'
#
loop_
_entity.id
_entity.type
_entity.pdbx_description
1 polymer ?
#
loop_
_entity_poly.entity_id
_entity_poly.type
_entity_poly.pdbx_seq_one_letter_code
_entity_poly.pdbx_strand_id
1 'polypeptide(L)'
;MLDEWCAAEGLSWEFVSWWKNPLHEHYTTSVDDDNIWWKLFKEGCEVGIPVETEVFPAATDSRFLRQLGIPALGFSPMNKTEILLHEHNECLHKDTFLRGIDVYETLFRRMFAYAEAN
;
A
#
# COMPACT_ATOMS: atom_id res chain seq x y z
N MET A 1 -12.27 26.16 -9.99
CA MET A 1 -11.00 26.16 -9.23
C MET A 1 -9.78 26.20 -10.15
N LEU A 2 -9.37 25.12 -10.84
CA LEU A 2 -8.21 25.19 -11.77
C LEU A 2 -8.44 26.18 -12.92
N ASP A 3 -9.63 26.17 -13.52
CA ASP A 3 -9.98 27.12 -14.59
C ASP A 3 -9.85 28.58 -14.14
N GLU A 4 -10.35 28.90 -12.94
CA GLU A 4 -10.32 30.26 -12.39
C GLU A 4 -8.89 30.68 -12.04
N TRP A 5 -8.08 29.80 -11.45
CA TRP A 5 -6.69 30.09 -11.08
C TRP A 5 -5.80 30.25 -12.31
N CYS A 6 -5.94 29.39 -13.31
CA CYS A 6 -5.18 29.52 -14.55
C CYS A 6 -5.60 30.78 -15.32
N ALA A 7 -6.91 31.06 -15.44
CA ALA A 7 -7.39 32.25 -16.14
C ALA A 7 -6.92 33.56 -15.48
N ALA A 8 -6.85 33.62 -14.15
CA ALA A 8 -6.34 34.79 -13.42
C ALA A 8 -4.88 35.14 -13.78
N GLU A 9 -4.07 34.14 -14.13
CA GLU A 9 -2.66 34.29 -14.52
C GLU A 9 -2.45 34.26 -16.05
N GLY A 10 -3.53 34.24 -16.84
CA GLY A 10 -3.45 34.13 -18.30
C GLY A 10 -2.95 32.78 -18.81
N LEU A 11 -3.06 31.73 -18.00
CA LEU A 11 -2.68 30.35 -18.31
C LEU A 11 -3.88 29.52 -18.77
N SER A 12 -3.61 28.43 -19.48
CA SER A 12 -4.58 27.39 -19.82
C SER A 12 -4.06 26.00 -19.42
N TRP A 13 -4.97 25.04 -19.30
CA TRP A 13 -4.65 23.65 -19.01
C TRP A 13 -5.57 22.71 -19.79
N GLU A 14 -5.14 21.47 -19.96
CA GLU A 14 -5.95 20.39 -20.53
C GLU A 14 -5.59 19.06 -19.85
N PHE A 15 -6.53 18.11 -19.82
CA PHE A 15 -6.20 16.74 -19.42
C PHE A 15 -5.39 16.06 -20.53
N VAL A 16 -4.37 15.30 -20.12
CA VAL A 16 -3.56 14.51 -21.04
C VAL A 16 -4.41 13.45 -21.74
N SER A 17 -4.44 13.49 -23.07
CA SER A 17 -5.33 12.65 -23.88
C SER A 17 -4.79 11.25 -24.17
N TRP A 18 -3.48 11.02 -23.97
CA TRP A 18 -2.84 9.72 -24.18
C TRP A 18 -3.12 8.71 -23.07
N TRP A 19 -3.57 9.17 -21.90
CA TRP A 19 -3.94 8.30 -20.80
C TRP A 19 -5.42 7.92 -20.90
N LYS A 20 -5.72 6.85 -21.64
CA LYS A 20 -7.09 6.45 -22.01
C LYS A 20 -7.93 5.89 -20.85
N ASN A 21 -7.29 5.45 -19.76
CA ASN A 21 -7.95 4.89 -18.58
C ASN A 21 -7.56 5.69 -17.33
N PRO A 22 -7.97 6.96 -17.22
CA PRO A 22 -7.78 7.72 -15.98
C PRO A 22 -8.33 6.91 -14.80
N LEU A 23 -7.54 6.82 -13.72
CA LEU A 23 -7.91 6.15 -12.48
C LEU A 23 -8.92 7.02 -11.71
N HIS A 24 -10.05 7.34 -12.34
CA HIS A 24 -11.17 8.04 -11.72
C HIS A 24 -11.89 7.17 -10.70
N GLU A 25 -11.81 5.85 -10.88
CA GLU A 25 -12.28 4.87 -9.91
C GLU A 25 -11.11 4.43 -9.02
N HIS A 26 -11.30 4.61 -7.71
CA HIS A 26 -10.36 4.14 -6.71
C HIS A 26 -10.83 2.78 -6.19
N TYR A 27 -10.08 1.73 -6.51
CA TYR A 27 -10.32 0.39 -5.98
C TYR A 27 -9.56 0.22 -4.66
N THR A 28 -10.25 -0.27 -3.64
CA THR A 28 -9.70 -0.52 -2.31
C THR A 28 -9.76 -1.99 -1.94
N THR A 29 -9.03 -2.36 -0.90
CA THR A 29 -9.19 -3.66 -0.23
C THR A 29 -9.80 -3.37 1.13
N SER A 30 -10.92 -4.02 1.46
CA SER A 30 -11.55 -3.89 2.78
C SER A 30 -10.58 -4.36 3.87
N VAL A 31 -10.55 -3.61 4.98
CA VAL A 31 -9.82 -3.93 6.21
C VAL A 31 -10.80 -4.23 7.35
N ASP A 32 -11.97 -4.76 6.99
CA ASP A 32 -12.99 -5.21 7.94
C ASP A 32 -12.80 -6.68 8.27
N ASP A 33 -13.38 -7.12 9.39
CA ASP A 33 -13.30 -8.50 9.87
C ASP A 33 -13.94 -9.53 8.92
N ASP A 34 -14.72 -9.11 7.93
CA ASP A 34 -15.28 -9.99 6.91
C ASP A 34 -14.26 -10.35 5.82
N ASN A 35 -13.16 -9.60 5.69
CA ASN A 35 -12.07 -9.95 4.80
C ASN A 35 -11.09 -10.89 5.50
N ILE A 36 -11.16 -12.17 5.18
CA ILE A 36 -10.27 -13.18 5.75
C ILE A 36 -8.78 -12.89 5.53
N TRP A 37 -8.42 -12.31 4.39
CA TRP A 37 -7.03 -11.97 4.09
C TRP A 37 -6.53 -10.83 4.97
N TRP A 38 -7.40 -9.88 5.30
CA TRP A 38 -7.07 -8.84 6.28
C TRP A 38 -6.90 -9.42 7.68
N LYS A 39 -7.81 -10.30 8.12
CA LYS A 39 -7.69 -10.97 9.43
C LYS A 39 -6.37 -11.71 9.60
N LEU A 40 -6.05 -12.60 8.66
CA LEU A 40 -4.81 -13.38 8.68
C LEU A 40 -3.57 -12.48 8.67
N PHE A 41 -3.62 -11.41 7.87
CA PHE A 41 -2.55 -10.43 7.80
C PHE A 41 -2.37 -9.68 9.12
N LYS A 42 -3.45 -9.14 9.68
CA LYS A 42 -3.45 -8.40 10.95
C LYS A 42 -2.91 -9.27 12.09
N GLU A 43 -3.42 -10.48 12.24
CA GLU A 43 -2.97 -11.42 13.27
C GLU A 43 -1.50 -11.82 13.11
N GLY A 44 -1.02 -11.97 11.87
CA GLY A 44 0.38 -12.30 11.61
C GLY A 44 1.33 -11.15 11.91
N CYS A 45 0.90 -9.90 11.70
CA CYS A 45 1.68 -8.71 12.01
C CYS A 45 1.66 -8.36 13.51
N GLU A 46 0.53 -8.57 14.20
CA GLU A 46 0.37 -8.27 15.63
C GLU A 46 1.19 -9.19 16.56
N VAL A 47 1.89 -10.19 16.01
CA VAL A 47 2.92 -10.96 16.73
C VAL A 47 4.13 -10.06 16.99
N GLY A 48 4.00 -9.18 17.98
CA GLY A 48 5.09 -8.38 18.55
C GLY A 48 5.10 -6.89 18.18
N ILE A 49 4.27 -6.43 17.22
CA ILE A 49 4.21 -5.01 16.82
C ILE A 49 2.75 -4.65 16.44
N PRO A 50 2.15 -3.57 16.98
CA PRO A 50 0.82 -3.13 16.56
C PRO A 50 0.84 -2.62 15.11
N VAL A 51 -0.23 -2.92 14.37
CA VAL A 51 -0.44 -2.44 12.99
C VAL A 51 -1.32 -1.20 13.01
N GLU A 52 -0.93 -0.17 12.27
CA GLU A 52 -1.75 0.99 11.98
C GLU A 52 -2.19 0.96 10.51
N THR A 53 -3.48 1.12 10.27
CA THR A 53 -4.05 1.13 8.91
C THR A 53 -4.10 2.55 8.38
N GLU A 54 -3.43 2.79 7.26
CA GLU A 54 -3.41 4.11 6.61
C GLU A 54 -3.69 4.00 5.12
N VAL A 55 -4.28 5.07 4.55
CA VAL A 55 -4.29 5.26 3.10
C VAL A 55 -2.93 5.82 2.70
N PHE A 56 -2.13 4.99 2.05
CA PHE A 56 -0.84 5.43 1.52
C PHE A 56 -1.06 6.47 0.40
N PRO A 57 -0.56 7.71 0.53
CA PRO A 57 -0.87 8.80 -0.40
C PRO A 57 -0.17 8.64 -1.76
N ALA A 58 0.83 7.77 -1.86
CA ALA A 58 1.52 7.47 -3.10
C ALA A 58 0.92 6.26 -3.84
N ALA A 59 1.30 6.10 -5.10
CA ALA A 59 0.79 5.05 -5.95
C ALA A 59 1.67 3.80 -5.88
N THR A 60 1.06 2.64 -5.61
CA THR A 60 1.70 1.33 -5.74
C THR A 60 1.04 0.52 -6.86
N ASP A 61 1.65 -0.60 -7.25
CA ASP A 61 1.08 -1.51 -8.24
C ASP A 61 -0.18 -2.24 -7.75
N SER A 62 -0.47 -2.17 -6.44
CA SER A 62 -1.72 -2.70 -5.87
C SER A 62 -2.96 -2.09 -6.52
N ARG A 63 -2.88 -0.88 -7.08
CA ARG A 63 -4.01 -0.27 -7.82
C ARG A 63 -4.46 -1.11 -9.01
N PHE A 64 -3.53 -1.77 -9.71
CA PHE A 64 -3.84 -2.62 -10.85
C PHE A 64 -4.47 -3.95 -10.41
N LEU A 65 -3.98 -4.53 -9.30
CA LEU A 65 -4.57 -5.75 -8.74
C LEU A 65 -6.00 -5.50 -8.23
N ARG A 66 -6.20 -4.40 -7.49
CA ARG A 66 -7.52 -4.04 -6.97
C ARG A 66 -8.52 -3.70 -8.08
N GLN A 67 -8.06 -3.12 -9.20
CA GLN A 67 -8.88 -2.93 -10.40
C GLN A 67 -9.38 -4.26 -11.00
N LEU A 68 -8.60 -5.33 -10.87
CA LEU A 68 -9.01 -6.68 -11.29
C LEU A 68 -9.85 -7.41 -10.24
N GLY A 69 -10.21 -6.76 -9.12
CA GLY A 69 -10.93 -7.38 -8.01
C GLY A 69 -10.05 -8.26 -7.10
N ILE A 70 -8.73 -8.21 -7.25
CA ILE A 70 -7.79 -8.98 -6.42
C ILE A 70 -7.46 -8.16 -5.16
N PRO A 71 -7.75 -8.65 -3.93
CA PRO A 71 -7.38 -7.98 -2.70
C PRO A 71 -5.86 -7.80 -2.60
N ALA A 72 -5.41 -6.60 -2.25
CA ALA A 72 -4.00 -6.30 -2.09
C ALA A 72 -3.80 -5.32 -0.91
N LEU A 73 -2.96 -5.70 0.04
CA LEU A 73 -2.58 -4.89 1.20
C LEU A 73 -1.15 -4.40 1.01
N GLY A 74 -0.95 -3.08 1.17
CA GLY A 74 0.38 -2.49 1.20
C GLY A 74 0.97 -2.60 2.60
N PHE A 75 2.18 -3.10 2.72
CA PHE A 75 2.84 -3.28 4.01
C PHE A 75 4.34 -3.11 3.88
N SER A 76 4.96 -2.53 4.90
CA SER A 76 6.41 -2.44 5.04
C SER A 76 6.77 -2.67 6.51
N PRO A 77 7.51 -3.74 6.85
CA PRO A 77 7.91 -4.04 8.23
C PRO A 77 9.09 -3.17 8.70
N MET A 78 9.11 -1.89 8.30
CA MET A 78 10.16 -0.92 8.59
C MET A 78 9.79 -0.03 9.78
N ASN A 79 9.31 -0.64 10.86
CA ASN A 79 8.90 0.12 12.04
C ASN A 79 10.09 0.87 12.67
N LYS A 80 9.79 2.00 13.34
CA LYS A 80 10.79 2.82 14.06
C LYS A 80 12.01 3.18 13.19
N THR A 81 11.80 3.30 11.88
CA THR A 81 12.82 3.67 10.90
C THR A 81 12.41 5.01 10.29
N GLU A 82 13.39 5.88 10.07
CA GLU A 82 13.17 7.15 9.38
C GLU A 82 12.68 6.90 7.95
N ILE A 83 11.69 7.70 7.50
CA ILE A 83 11.16 7.60 6.15
C ILE A 83 12.12 8.33 5.21
N LEU A 84 12.95 7.57 4.51
CA LEU A 84 13.93 8.09 3.55
C LEU A 84 13.56 7.78 2.08
N LEU A 85 12.32 7.34 1.81
CA LEU A 85 11.90 7.02 0.44
C LEU A 85 12.05 8.28 -0.42
N HIS A 86 12.87 8.18 -1.47
CA HIS A 86 13.20 9.25 -2.41
C HIS A 86 14.08 10.38 -1.84
N GLU A 87 14.68 10.19 -0.67
CA GLU A 87 15.62 11.15 -0.08
C GLU A 87 17.08 10.89 -0.48
N HIS A 88 17.92 11.89 -0.24
CA HIS A 88 19.37 11.75 -0.45
C HIS A 88 19.95 10.73 0.53
N ASN A 89 20.82 9.84 0.04
CA ASN A 89 21.42 8.77 0.84
C ASN A 89 20.39 7.85 1.51
N GLU A 90 19.27 7.57 0.83
CA GLU A 90 18.29 6.56 1.25
C GLU A 90 18.99 5.27 1.72
N CYS A 91 18.65 4.84 2.95
CA CYS A 91 19.25 3.67 3.56
C CYS A 91 18.27 2.97 4.51
N LEU A 92 18.57 1.71 4.82
CA LEU A 92 17.83 0.91 5.78
C LEU A 92 18.82 0.20 6.70
N HIS A 93 18.57 0.25 8.00
CA HIS A 93 19.40 -0.48 8.96
C HIS A 93 19.29 -1.99 8.74
N LYS A 94 20.42 -2.70 8.73
CA LYS A 94 20.46 -4.15 8.45
C LYS A 94 19.53 -4.96 9.36
N ASP A 95 19.41 -4.57 10.63
CA ASP A 95 18.56 -5.29 11.59
C ASP A 95 17.06 -5.06 11.32
N THR A 96 16.69 -3.89 10.77
CA THR A 96 15.32 -3.65 10.30
C THR A 96 15.02 -4.51 9.08
N PHE A 97 15.96 -4.60 8.13
CA PHE A 97 15.83 -5.47 6.97
C PHE A 97 15.66 -6.95 7.38
N LEU A 98 16.53 -7.48 8.24
CA LEU A 98 16.47 -8.86 8.69
C LEU A 98 15.19 -9.17 9.47
N ARG A 99 14.77 -8.27 10.37
CA ARG A 99 13.49 -8.40 11.08
C ARG A 99 12.30 -8.41 10.10
N GLY A 100 12.38 -7.64 9.01
CA GLY A 100 11.36 -7.65 7.98
C GLY A 100 11.18 -9.02 7.33
N ILE A 101 12.27 -9.78 7.15
CA ILE A 101 12.23 -11.15 6.64
C ILE A 101 11.44 -12.05 7.60
N ASP A 102 11.73 -12.01 8.90
CA ASP A 102 11.05 -12.83 9.92
C ASP A 102 9.53 -12.54 9.95
N VAL A 103 9.15 -11.26 9.80
CA VAL A 103 7.74 -10.84 9.74
C VAL A 103 7.06 -11.42 8.50
N TYR A 104 7.65 -11.28 7.31
CA TYR A 104 7.07 -11.83 6.09
C TYR A 104 7.00 -13.36 6.11
N GLU A 105 8.02 -14.04 6.63
CA GLU A 105 8.01 -15.50 6.76
C GLU A 105 6.84 -15.95 7.65
N THR A 106 6.63 -15.27 8.78
CA THR A 106 5.52 -15.56 9.70
C THR A 106 4.16 -15.36 9.02
N LEU A 107 4.00 -14.26 8.27
CA LEU A 107 2.80 -13.96 7.50
C LEU A 107 2.53 -15.05 6.46
N PHE A 108 3.52 -15.41 5.64
CA PHE A 108 3.37 -16.41 4.59
C PHE A 108 3.04 -17.78 5.15
N ARG A 109 3.72 -18.22 6.22
CA ARG A 109 3.39 -19.49 6.89
C ARG A 109 1.94 -19.55 7.33
N ARG A 110 1.40 -18.47 7.92
CA ARG A 110 -0.02 -18.40 8.33
C ARG A 110 -0.97 -18.40 7.15
N MET A 111 -0.70 -17.58 6.14
CA MET A 111 -1.56 -17.47 4.96
C MET A 111 -1.59 -18.76 4.15
N PHE A 112 -0.45 -19.43 3.97
CA PHE A 112 -0.39 -20.72 3.27
C PHE A 112 -1.06 -21.84 4.06
N ALA A 113 -0.88 -21.90 5.38
CA ALA A 113 -1.59 -22.87 6.21
C ALA A 113 -3.12 -22.71 6.13
N TYR A 114 -3.63 -21.47 6.07
CA TYR A 114 -5.05 -21.22 5.85
C TYR A 114 -5.50 -21.66 4.44
N ALA A 115 -4.73 -21.34 3.41
CA ALA A 115 -5.04 -21.67 2.02
C ALA A 115 -4.96 -23.17 1.72
N GLU A 116 -4.16 -23.95 2.45
CA GLU A 116 -4.11 -25.41 2.33
C GLU A 116 -5.30 -26.10 3.04
N ALA A 117 -5.88 -25.45 4.04
CA ALA A 117 -6.97 -26.00 4.85
C ALA A 117 -8.38 -25.72 4.30
N ASN A 118 -8.52 -24.84 3.29
CA ASN A 118 -9.80 -24.37 2.74
C ASN A 118 -9.77 -24.36 1.22
#